data_AF-A0AAW0Z0R3-F1
#
_entry.id   AF-A0AAW0Z0R3-F1
#
_cell.length_a   1.000
_cell.length_b   1.000
_cell.length_c   1.000
_cell.angle_alpha   90.00
_cell.angle_beta   90.00
_cell.angle_gamma   90.00
#
_symmetry.space_group_name_H-M   'P 1'
#
loop_
_entity.id
_entity.type
_entity.pdbx_description
1 polymer ?
#
loop_
_entity_poly.entity_id
_entity_poly.type
_entity_poly.pdbx_seq_one_letter_code
_entity_poly.pdbx_strand_id
1 'polypeptide(L)'
;MARPQQVKYRRKRQRGEYDDVSVTSNITTSINLADVAPNPDEEAVNDGETDPTAERNPRSQCLPVADLPEGFDGVPLDGAQFLALANRTNESLPFVTRVENPYKESSPVEEEVRGIEVGDDDDRGEGSSSMGKRVKQKHPALQRDSWGVLFPIHYEAYRKDLASRWPPSSQLPYPASYPRLPEASRRSEWYMFVNGYEAIAEGQRNGKGKKKVVEVDEEEALNSRTSPVTTPHEAEGSREKLRGQVREPLVGVLQQLNASQTIRVLGHFAYWLHETISQIPPSPDLLPTQPDDYTSDVLNPSLSTSPASSRAVPNPLPVHYFNWIFALILTLPPQLSSDEISTLRELARAAMHVAGWRWIRGVVLKDVGDGWRLGGRGWLKTNKRRRNMTPIPIPIPIPNDDVERIMLDVEQELTTEQDVKESRAVPSKLESDLSLEDEDTVDETLARCWIIVNSVAIGWGQKDLLDEMEKLFS
;
A
#
# COMPACT_ATOMS: atom_id res chain seq x y z
N MET A 1 57.38 -9.27 53.50
CA MET A 1 58.03 -8.18 52.73
C MET A 1 57.01 -7.61 51.74
N ALA A 2 56.87 -6.29 51.71
CA ALA A 2 56.02 -5.50 50.81
C ALA A 2 56.66 -5.42 49.39
N ARG A 3 56.01 -5.06 48.27
CA ARG A 3 55.10 -3.96 47.97
C ARG A 3 54.30 -4.15 46.65
N PRO A 4 53.23 -3.34 46.46
CA PRO A 4 52.35 -3.26 45.29
C PRO A 4 52.84 -2.27 44.21
N GLN A 5 52.05 -2.18 43.12
CA GLN A 5 51.99 -1.16 42.03
C GLN A 5 52.60 -1.55 40.68
N GLN A 6 51.75 -1.69 39.65
CA GLN A 6 51.73 -0.76 38.51
C GLN A 6 50.57 -1.11 37.55
N VAL A 7 49.39 -0.58 37.89
CA VAL A 7 48.36 -0.21 36.91
C VAL A 7 48.75 1.17 36.40
N LYS A 8 49.00 1.33 35.10
CA LYS A 8 48.73 2.56 34.30
C LYS A 8 49.23 2.40 32.85
N TYR A 9 48.42 2.92 31.92
CA TYR A 9 48.63 3.07 30.47
C TYR A 9 48.21 1.93 29.54
N ARG A 10 46.89 1.64 29.51
CA ARG A 10 46.26 1.14 28.27
C ARG A 10 45.72 2.35 27.50
N ARG A 11 46.47 2.75 26.47
CA ARG A 11 46.19 3.87 25.57
C ARG A 11 44.79 3.77 24.97
N LYS A 12 44.02 4.86 25.06
CA LYS A 12 42.88 5.19 24.20
C LYS A 12 43.34 5.08 22.73
N ARG A 13 42.79 4.12 21.98
CA ARG A 13 42.73 4.23 20.52
C ARG A 13 41.47 5.01 20.19
N GLN A 14 41.62 6.32 20.00
CA GLN A 14 40.69 7.11 19.21
C GLN A 14 40.58 6.43 17.85
N ARG A 15 39.36 6.01 17.52
CA ARG A 15 39.00 5.53 16.19
C ARG A 15 39.04 6.76 15.28
N GLY A 16 39.89 6.69 14.26
CA GLY A 16 40.13 7.75 13.30
C GLY A 16 38.83 8.23 12.68
N GLU A 17 38.63 9.52 12.85
CA GLU A 17 37.94 10.46 11.97
C GLU A 17 38.47 10.23 10.54
N TYR A 18 37.62 9.63 9.69
CA TYR A 18 37.78 9.70 8.25
C TYR A 18 36.84 10.82 7.80
N ASP A 19 37.41 12.01 7.57
CA ASP A 19 36.78 13.05 6.79
C ASP A 19 36.69 12.57 5.34
N ASP A 20 35.53 12.04 4.99
CA ASP A 20 35.18 11.70 3.62
C ASP A 20 34.78 13.00 2.91
N VAL A 21 35.75 13.66 2.29
CA VAL A 21 35.56 14.88 1.50
C VAL A 21 34.91 14.49 0.18
N SER A 22 33.60 14.19 0.24
CA SER A 22 32.75 14.02 -0.93
C SER A 22 32.52 15.39 -1.57
N VAL A 23 33.40 15.76 -2.51
CA VAL A 23 33.20 16.89 -3.42
C VAL A 23 32.02 16.54 -4.33
N THR A 24 30.81 16.88 -3.88
CA THR A 24 29.61 16.96 -4.71
C THR A 24 29.48 18.41 -5.15
N SER A 25 29.98 18.70 -6.35
CA SER A 25 29.74 19.96 -7.04
C SER A 25 28.28 20.04 -7.49
N ASN A 26 27.39 20.40 -6.57
CA ASN A 26 26.05 20.86 -6.89
C ASN A 26 26.11 22.35 -7.19
N ILE A 27 26.25 22.70 -8.48
CA ILE A 27 26.02 24.08 -8.94
C ILE A 27 24.50 24.29 -8.93
N THR A 28 24.00 24.77 -7.79
CA THR A 28 22.65 25.33 -7.67
C THR A 28 22.78 26.83 -7.89
N THR A 29 22.52 27.29 -9.12
CA THR A 29 22.43 28.73 -9.39
C THR A 29 21.05 29.20 -8.97
N SER A 30 20.96 29.70 -7.74
CA SER A 30 19.83 30.50 -7.25
C SER A 30 19.81 31.84 -7.99
N ILE A 31 18.92 31.97 -8.97
CA ILE A 31 18.55 33.27 -9.54
C ILE A 31 17.53 33.89 -8.57
N ASN A 32 17.93 34.98 -7.92
CA ASN A 32 17.03 35.87 -7.19
C ASN A 32 16.03 36.48 -8.17
N LEU A 33 14.79 36.01 -8.13
CA LEU A 33 13.66 36.64 -8.80
C LEU A 33 12.89 37.45 -7.74
N ALA A 34 13.28 38.70 -7.56
CA ALA A 34 12.56 39.67 -6.75
C ALA A 34 11.83 40.65 -7.69
N ASP A 35 10.53 40.79 -7.44
CA ASP A 35 9.64 41.93 -7.72
C ASP A 35 9.81 42.68 -9.05
N VAL A 36 9.04 42.27 -10.06
CA VAL A 36 8.58 43.18 -11.11
C VAL A 36 7.07 42.96 -11.29
N ALA A 37 6.29 43.95 -10.87
CA ALA A 37 4.84 43.99 -11.08
C ALA A 37 4.51 44.09 -12.59
N PRO A 38 3.45 43.42 -13.08
CA PRO A 38 3.07 43.51 -14.47
C PRO A 38 2.32 44.82 -14.73
N ASN A 39 2.86 45.64 -15.63
CA ASN A 39 2.13 46.72 -16.30
C ASN A 39 1.15 46.08 -17.30
N PRO A 40 -0.17 46.35 -17.22
CA PRO A 40 -1.14 45.71 -18.08
C PRO A 40 -1.57 46.66 -19.21
N ASP A 41 -0.66 47.11 -20.08
CA ASP A 41 -1.02 47.93 -21.25
C ASP A 41 0.10 47.90 -22.31
N GLU A 42 0.38 46.75 -22.91
CA GLU A 42 1.04 46.71 -24.24
C GLU A 42 0.41 45.62 -25.09
N GLU A 43 -0.65 46.01 -25.81
CA GLU A 43 -1.01 45.35 -27.05
C GLU A 43 0.02 45.71 -28.13
N ALA A 44 0.36 44.70 -28.94
CA ALA A 44 0.53 44.77 -30.39
C ALA A 44 1.89 44.34 -30.95
N VAL A 45 1.77 43.48 -31.98
CA VAL A 45 2.70 43.17 -33.08
C VAL A 45 3.92 42.33 -32.72
N ASN A 46 3.73 41.00 -32.75
CA ASN A 46 4.82 40.05 -32.90
C ASN A 46 4.96 39.68 -34.38
N ASP A 47 5.56 40.57 -35.17
CA ASP A 47 6.12 40.21 -36.47
C ASP A 47 7.48 39.57 -36.23
N GLY A 48 7.56 38.26 -36.51
CA GLY A 48 8.73 37.43 -36.30
C GLY A 48 9.89 37.76 -37.23
N GLU A 49 10.66 38.79 -36.86
CA GLU A 49 12.02 38.95 -37.34
C GLU A 49 12.95 38.14 -36.42
N THR A 50 13.18 36.87 -36.77
CA THR A 50 14.21 36.05 -36.15
C THR A 50 15.56 36.69 -36.40
N ASP A 51 16.05 37.44 -35.42
CA ASP A 51 17.39 37.97 -35.37
C ASP A 51 18.43 36.83 -35.56
N PRO A 52 19.20 36.79 -36.66
CA PRO A 52 20.20 35.77 -36.92
C PRO A 52 21.41 35.85 -35.97
N THR A 53 21.41 36.80 -35.03
CA THR A 53 22.44 36.95 -34.00
C THR A 53 22.06 36.32 -32.66
N ALA A 54 21.03 35.46 -32.60
CA ALA A 54 20.70 34.66 -31.42
C ALA A 54 21.98 34.04 -30.83
N GLU A 55 22.48 34.71 -29.79
CA GLU A 55 23.84 34.55 -29.27
C GLU A 55 24.05 33.08 -28.94
N ARG A 56 24.95 32.42 -29.69
CA ARG A 56 25.47 31.10 -29.33
C ARG A 56 25.88 31.18 -27.87
N ASN A 57 25.11 30.52 -27.00
CA ASN A 57 25.26 30.58 -25.56
C ASN A 57 26.75 30.38 -25.19
N PRO A 58 27.51 31.45 -24.91
CA PRO A 58 28.98 31.38 -24.91
C PRO A 58 29.52 30.58 -23.70
N ARG A 59 28.62 30.14 -22.82
CA ARG A 59 28.91 29.39 -21.60
C ARG A 59 29.16 27.91 -21.81
N SER A 60 28.96 27.36 -23.01
CA SER A 60 29.27 25.93 -23.29
C SER A 60 30.61 25.69 -23.99
N GLN A 61 31.34 26.74 -24.38
CA GLN A 61 32.57 26.59 -25.17
C GLN A 61 33.81 26.83 -24.29
N CYS A 62 34.41 25.74 -23.82
CA CYS A 62 35.58 25.78 -22.93
C CYS A 62 36.93 25.96 -23.67
N LEU A 63 36.94 25.84 -25.00
CA LEU A 63 38.14 25.92 -25.83
C LEU A 63 38.05 27.08 -26.83
N PRO A 64 39.14 27.82 -27.08
CA PRO A 64 39.17 28.89 -28.07
C PRO A 64 38.98 28.31 -29.48
N VAL A 65 38.21 29.02 -30.31
CA VAL A 65 37.96 28.68 -31.71
C VAL A 65 38.46 29.81 -32.59
N ALA A 66 39.15 29.47 -33.67
CA ALA A 66 39.74 30.45 -34.58
C ALA A 66 38.69 30.99 -35.56
N ASP A 67 38.79 32.27 -35.91
CA ASP A 67 38.01 32.87 -36.99
C ASP A 67 38.66 32.53 -38.34
N LEU A 68 38.16 31.48 -39.00
CA LEU A 68 38.64 31.05 -40.31
C LEU A 68 37.82 31.72 -41.44
N PRO A 69 38.44 32.08 -42.58
CA PRO A 69 37.71 32.54 -43.76
C PRO A 69 36.73 31.48 -44.29
N GLU A 70 35.60 31.92 -44.86
CA GLU A 70 34.58 31.01 -45.44
C GLU A 70 35.13 30.09 -46.54
N GLY A 71 36.25 30.42 -47.16
CA GLY A 71 36.91 29.59 -48.19
C GLY A 71 38.05 28.70 -47.70
N PHE A 72 38.29 28.57 -46.39
CA PHE A 72 39.45 27.84 -45.88
C PHE A 72 39.39 26.34 -46.19
N ASP A 73 40.30 25.87 -47.05
CA ASP A 73 40.47 24.47 -47.47
C ASP A 73 41.83 23.88 -47.04
N GLY A 74 42.59 24.62 -46.24
CA GLY A 74 43.91 24.21 -45.74
C GLY A 74 43.87 23.16 -44.64
N VAL A 75 45.03 22.56 -44.35
CA VAL A 75 45.21 21.68 -43.19
C VAL A 75 45.28 22.55 -41.93
N PRO A 76 44.46 22.30 -40.90
CA PRO A 76 44.50 23.08 -39.66
C PRO A 76 45.87 22.93 -39.00
N LEU A 77 46.49 24.06 -38.67
CA LEU A 77 47.83 24.09 -38.04
C LEU A 77 47.77 24.02 -36.52
N ASP A 78 46.62 24.34 -35.92
CA ASP A 78 46.40 24.34 -34.48
C ASP A 78 45.01 23.78 -34.10
N GLY A 79 44.79 23.63 -32.80
CA GLY A 79 43.52 23.13 -32.26
C GLY A 79 42.35 24.08 -32.46
N ALA A 80 42.59 25.39 -32.53
CA ALA A 80 41.55 26.40 -32.68
C ALA A 80 40.96 26.41 -34.10
N GLN A 81 41.81 26.27 -35.12
CA GLN A 81 41.43 26.09 -36.52
C GLN A 81 40.74 24.74 -36.74
N PHE A 82 41.20 23.68 -36.07
CA PHE A 82 40.53 22.39 -36.11
C PHE A 82 39.10 22.47 -35.57
N LEU A 83 38.90 23.11 -34.41
CA LEU A 83 37.57 23.29 -33.83
C LEU A 83 36.67 24.19 -34.69
N ALA A 84 37.22 25.21 -35.36
CA ALA A 84 36.47 26.05 -36.29
C ALA A 84 35.93 25.24 -37.49
N LEU A 85 36.79 24.39 -38.08
CA LEU A 85 36.38 23.46 -39.13
C LEU A 85 35.37 22.43 -38.63
N ALA A 86 35.56 21.87 -37.43
CA ALA A 86 34.64 20.91 -36.83
C ALA A 86 33.27 21.52 -36.52
N ASN A 87 33.21 22.76 -36.03
CA ASN A 87 31.95 23.47 -35.81
C ASN A 87 31.23 23.73 -37.14
N ARG A 88 31.96 24.13 -38.18
CA ARG A 88 31.42 24.34 -39.52
C ARG A 88 30.87 23.07 -40.16
N THR A 89 31.55 21.93 -40.00
CA THR A 89 31.02 20.64 -40.48
C THR A 89 29.80 20.22 -39.66
N ASN A 90 29.80 20.47 -38.35
CA ASN A 90 28.66 20.18 -37.49
C ASN A 90 27.41 21.04 -37.80
N GLU A 91 27.59 22.28 -38.24
CA GLU A 91 26.48 23.14 -38.73
C GLU A 91 25.75 22.53 -39.94
N SER A 92 26.45 21.73 -40.75
CA SER A 92 25.83 21.02 -41.87
C SER A 92 25.13 19.71 -41.48
N LEU A 93 25.34 19.24 -40.24
CA LEU A 93 24.74 18.00 -39.75
C LEU A 93 23.39 18.28 -39.05
N PRO A 94 22.40 17.37 -39.19
CA PRO A 94 21.15 17.49 -38.44
C PRO A 94 21.39 17.37 -36.93
N PHE A 95 20.76 18.26 -36.14
CA PHE A 95 20.91 18.32 -34.67
C PHE A 95 20.55 16.99 -33.97
N VAL A 96 19.55 16.27 -34.50
CA VAL A 96 19.15 14.94 -34.02
C VAL A 96 18.90 14.04 -35.22
N THR A 97 19.64 12.94 -35.30
CA THR A 97 19.32 11.82 -36.18
C THR A 97 18.63 10.73 -35.37
N ARG A 98 17.46 10.28 -35.82
CA ARG A 98 16.81 9.09 -35.27
C ARG A 98 17.06 7.95 -36.23
N VAL A 99 17.84 6.96 -35.80
CA VAL A 99 17.98 5.69 -36.51
C VAL A 99 16.94 4.74 -35.94
N GLU A 100 16.14 4.16 -36.82
CA GLU A 100 15.16 3.16 -36.43
C GLU A 100 15.89 1.94 -35.86
N ASN A 101 15.52 1.49 -34.66
CA ASN A 101 16.20 0.40 -33.99
C ASN A 101 15.98 -0.90 -34.79
N PRO A 102 17.02 -1.52 -35.37
CA PRO A 102 16.87 -2.76 -36.15
C PRO A 102 16.48 -3.96 -35.29
N TYR A 103 16.64 -3.87 -33.96
CA TYR A 103 16.20 -4.87 -32.97
C TYR A 103 14.90 -4.48 -32.28
N LYS A 104 14.17 -3.49 -32.80
CA LYS A 104 12.75 -3.39 -32.50
C LYS A 104 12.12 -4.61 -33.18
N GLU A 105 12.22 -5.77 -32.51
CA GLU A 105 11.31 -6.87 -32.75
C GLU A 105 9.94 -6.20 -32.83
N SER A 106 9.20 -6.47 -33.90
CA SER A 106 7.82 -6.06 -34.02
C SER A 106 7.08 -6.68 -32.84
N SER A 107 7.14 -6.02 -31.67
CA SER A 107 6.22 -6.27 -30.58
C SER A 107 4.89 -6.14 -31.28
N PRO A 108 4.09 -7.22 -31.32
CA PRO A 108 2.85 -7.23 -32.07
C PRO A 108 2.16 -5.94 -31.69
N VAL A 109 2.01 -5.07 -32.68
CA VAL A 109 1.42 -3.77 -32.50
C VAL A 109 0.14 -4.05 -31.73
N GLU A 110 -0.01 -3.44 -30.56
CA GLU A 110 -1.28 -3.37 -29.85
C GLU A 110 -2.25 -2.49 -30.68
N GLU A 111 -2.37 -2.81 -31.97
CA GLU A 111 -3.47 -2.42 -32.81
C GLU A 111 -4.65 -3.23 -32.29
N GLU A 112 -5.66 -2.50 -31.86
CA GLU A 112 -7.02 -2.99 -31.60
C GLU A 112 -7.40 -3.43 -30.17
N VAL A 113 -7.15 -2.57 -29.17
CA VAL A 113 -8.11 -2.39 -28.05
C VAL A 113 -9.27 -1.47 -28.45
N ARG A 114 -9.78 -1.63 -29.69
CA ARG A 114 -10.98 -0.92 -30.17
C ARG A 114 -12.13 -1.85 -30.61
N GLY A 115 -11.96 -3.16 -30.48
CA GLY A 115 -13.03 -4.12 -30.75
C GLY A 115 -13.07 -5.22 -29.70
N ILE A 116 -13.49 -4.90 -28.47
CA ILE A 116 -14.11 -5.93 -27.63
C ILE A 116 -15.49 -6.17 -28.25
N GLU A 117 -15.51 -6.91 -29.37
CA GLU A 117 -16.71 -7.64 -29.74
C GLU A 117 -16.90 -8.69 -28.65
N VAL A 118 -17.89 -8.46 -27.80
CA VAL A 118 -18.45 -9.46 -26.90
C VAL A 118 -19.06 -10.52 -27.82
N GLY A 119 -18.22 -11.45 -28.27
CA GLY A 119 -18.67 -12.65 -28.95
C GLY A 119 -19.43 -13.50 -27.95
N ASP A 120 -20.75 -13.54 -28.11
CA ASP A 120 -21.62 -14.50 -27.44
C ASP A 120 -21.16 -15.92 -27.80
N ASP A 121 -20.51 -16.59 -26.84
CA ASP A 121 -20.10 -18.00 -26.90
C ASP A 121 -21.33 -18.92 -26.86
N ASP A 122 -22.01 -19.02 -27.99
CA ASP A 122 -22.90 -20.13 -28.34
C ASP A 122 -22.51 -20.64 -29.74
N ASP A 123 -21.44 -21.42 -29.87
CA ASP A 123 -21.51 -22.54 -30.83
C ASP A 123 -20.52 -23.68 -30.63
N ARG A 124 -21.02 -24.86 -30.97
CA ARG A 124 -20.46 -26.19 -30.85
C ARG A 124 -19.56 -26.54 -32.04
N GLY A 125 -18.36 -27.05 -31.73
CA GLY A 125 -17.62 -27.99 -32.59
C GLY A 125 -17.05 -27.37 -33.87
N GLU A 126 -16.06 -27.93 -34.54
CA GLU A 126 -15.24 -29.11 -34.34
C GLU A 126 -14.02 -28.89 -35.26
N GLY A 127 -12.81 -29.20 -34.78
CA GLY A 127 -11.69 -29.54 -35.65
C GLY A 127 -11.07 -28.42 -36.51
N SER A 128 -10.26 -27.56 -35.90
CA SER A 128 -9.12 -26.99 -36.63
C SER A 128 -7.89 -26.94 -35.72
N SER A 129 -6.96 -27.87 -35.96
CA SER A 129 -5.70 -28.05 -35.24
C SER A 129 -4.67 -26.97 -35.58
N SER A 130 -5.09 -25.71 -35.53
CA SER A 130 -4.19 -24.57 -35.50
C SER A 130 -3.26 -24.75 -34.29
N MET A 131 -1.95 -24.63 -34.50
CA MET A 131 -0.94 -24.57 -33.43
C MET A 131 -1.22 -23.33 -32.56
N GLY A 132 -2.25 -23.45 -31.72
CA GLY A 132 -2.70 -22.42 -30.81
C GLY A 132 -1.58 -22.17 -29.82
N LYS A 133 -0.92 -21.02 -29.98
CA LYS A 133 -0.04 -20.43 -28.99
C LYS A 133 -0.81 -20.44 -27.68
N ARG A 134 -0.49 -21.41 -26.80
CA ARG A 134 -1.18 -21.56 -25.51
C ARG A 134 -1.02 -20.23 -24.80
N VAL A 135 -2.11 -19.46 -24.73
CA VAL A 135 -2.16 -18.23 -23.94
C VAL A 135 -1.75 -18.67 -22.55
N LYS A 136 -0.60 -18.16 -22.07
CA LYS A 136 -0.11 -18.47 -20.73
C LYS A 136 -1.20 -17.98 -19.79
N GLN A 137 -1.97 -18.91 -19.23
CA GLN A 137 -3.00 -18.57 -18.25
C GLN A 137 -2.28 -17.88 -17.10
N LYS A 138 -2.61 -16.61 -16.85
CA LYS A 138 -2.05 -15.87 -15.73
C LYS A 138 -2.35 -16.61 -14.44
N HIS A 139 -1.42 -16.55 -13.50
CA HIS A 139 -1.57 -17.23 -12.23
C HIS A 139 -2.84 -16.73 -11.51
N PRO A 140 -3.65 -17.62 -10.90
CA PRO A 140 -4.96 -17.28 -10.31
C PRO A 140 -4.94 -16.18 -9.24
N ALA A 141 -3.83 -16.01 -8.52
CA ALA A 141 -3.66 -14.94 -7.53
C ALA A 141 -3.36 -13.56 -8.14
N LEU A 142 -3.03 -13.52 -9.44
CA LEU A 142 -2.82 -12.28 -10.17
C LEU A 142 -4.16 -11.66 -10.53
N GLN A 143 -4.17 -10.34 -10.60
CA GLN A 143 -5.35 -9.58 -10.95
C GLN A 143 -5.72 -9.77 -12.42
N ARG A 144 -7.00 -9.54 -12.74
CA ARG A 144 -7.45 -9.53 -14.13
C ARG A 144 -6.82 -8.35 -14.88
N ASP A 145 -6.56 -8.53 -16.17
CA ASP A 145 -5.92 -7.51 -17.02
C ASP A 145 -6.68 -6.18 -17.03
N SER A 146 -8.01 -6.24 -16.99
CA SER A 146 -8.87 -5.05 -16.90
C SER A 146 -8.60 -4.23 -15.64
N TRP A 147 -8.25 -4.89 -14.52
CA TRP A 147 -7.98 -4.21 -13.26
C TRP A 147 -6.68 -3.40 -13.33
N GLY A 148 -5.64 -3.95 -13.96
CA GLY A 148 -4.35 -3.28 -14.13
C GLY A 148 -4.43 -1.97 -14.91
N VAL A 149 -5.45 -1.82 -15.77
CA VAL A 149 -5.73 -0.58 -16.52
C VAL A 149 -6.64 0.37 -15.74
N LEU A 150 -7.73 -0.16 -15.16
CA LEU A 150 -8.74 0.66 -14.50
C LEU A 150 -8.26 1.26 -13.18
N PHE A 151 -7.53 0.49 -12.37
CA PHE A 151 -7.10 0.94 -11.05
C PHE A 151 -6.21 2.19 -11.10
N PRO A 152 -5.13 2.26 -11.92
CA PRO A 152 -4.34 3.49 -12.05
C PRO A 152 -5.17 4.71 -12.44
N ILE A 153 -6.08 4.56 -13.40
CA ILE A 153 -6.95 5.65 -13.87
C ILE A 153 -7.80 6.19 -12.72
N HIS A 154 -8.47 5.30 -11.99
CA HIS A 154 -9.30 5.68 -10.84
C HIS A 154 -8.48 6.23 -9.68
N TYR A 155 -7.34 5.63 -9.37
CA TYR A 155 -6.47 6.06 -8.27
C TYR A 155 -5.89 7.45 -8.52
N GLU A 156 -5.39 7.73 -9.73
CA GLU A 156 -4.91 9.06 -10.10
C GLU A 156 -6.04 10.10 -10.11
N ALA A 157 -7.20 9.76 -10.66
CA ALA A 157 -8.36 10.65 -10.64
C ALA A 157 -8.77 10.99 -9.20
N TYR A 158 -8.80 9.99 -8.33
CA TYR A 158 -9.11 10.15 -6.92
C TYR A 158 -8.06 11.00 -6.20
N ARG A 159 -6.75 10.79 -6.44
CA ARG A 159 -5.69 11.65 -5.87
C ARG A 159 -5.77 13.08 -6.37
N LYS A 160 -6.12 13.31 -7.64
CA LYS A 160 -6.30 14.67 -8.19
C LYS A 160 -7.48 15.39 -7.53
N ASP A 161 -8.62 14.71 -7.39
CA ASP A 161 -9.77 15.26 -6.68
C ASP A 161 -9.44 15.54 -5.21
N LEU A 162 -8.77 14.60 -4.53
CA LEU A 162 -8.34 14.78 -3.16
C LEU A 162 -7.36 15.96 -3.02
N ALA A 163 -6.34 16.06 -3.87
CA ALA A 163 -5.38 17.16 -3.84
C ALA A 163 -6.03 18.53 -4.09
N SER A 164 -7.11 18.60 -4.87
CA SER A 164 -7.86 19.84 -5.06
C SER A 164 -8.67 20.28 -3.84
N ARG A 165 -9.06 19.33 -2.98
CA ARG A 165 -9.89 19.56 -1.79
C ARG A 165 -9.13 19.46 -0.48
N TRP A 166 -7.87 19.01 -0.51
CA TRP A 166 -7.06 18.72 0.68
C TRP A 166 -5.98 19.79 0.91
N PRO A 167 -5.86 20.33 2.14
CA PRO A 167 -6.77 20.15 3.27
C PRO A 167 -8.08 20.94 3.04
N PRO A 168 -9.23 20.46 3.56
CA PRO A 168 -10.46 21.25 3.47
C PRO A 168 -10.26 22.58 4.19
N SER A 169 -10.82 23.64 3.62
CA SER A 169 -10.62 25.03 4.05
C SER A 169 -10.97 25.27 5.53
N SER A 170 -11.92 24.53 6.07
CA SER A 170 -12.21 24.48 7.50
C SER A 170 -11.57 23.27 8.16
N GLN A 171 -10.75 23.50 9.20
CA GLN A 171 -10.30 22.42 10.08
C GLN A 171 -11.51 21.72 10.68
N LEU A 172 -11.66 20.42 10.39
CA LEU A 172 -12.74 19.65 10.98
C LEU A 172 -12.43 19.41 12.46
N PRO A 173 -13.43 19.51 13.35
CA PRO A 173 -13.22 19.30 14.77
C PRO A 173 -12.74 17.86 15.02
N TYR A 174 -11.76 17.69 15.90
CA TYR A 174 -11.32 16.37 16.32
C TYR A 174 -12.47 15.62 17.03
N PRO A 175 -12.77 14.36 16.66
CA PRO A 175 -13.86 13.61 17.27
C PRO A 175 -13.65 13.48 18.79
N ALA A 176 -14.65 13.88 19.58
CA ALA A 176 -14.57 13.83 21.05
C ALA A 176 -14.45 12.39 21.60
N SER A 177 -14.85 11.39 20.80
CA SER A 177 -14.73 9.97 21.13
C SER A 177 -13.32 9.40 20.94
N TYR A 178 -12.43 10.13 20.25
CA TYR A 178 -11.08 9.68 19.99
C TYR A 178 -10.13 10.15 21.10
N PRO A 179 -9.20 9.30 21.57
CA PRO A 179 -8.13 9.74 22.45
C PRO A 179 -7.21 10.71 21.72
N ARG A 180 -6.34 11.43 22.45
CA ARG A 180 -5.36 12.32 21.81
C ARG A 180 -4.47 11.54 20.84
N LEU A 181 -4.14 12.18 19.73
CA LEU A 181 -3.29 11.60 18.69
C LEU A 181 -1.91 11.26 19.26
N PRO A 182 -1.42 10.01 19.13
CA PRO A 182 -0.10 9.64 19.60
C PRO A 182 1.03 10.32 18.84
N GLU A 183 2.21 10.37 19.45
CA GLU A 183 3.41 10.88 18.78
C GLU A 183 3.81 9.93 17.64
N ALA A 184 4.05 10.46 16.43
CA ALA A 184 4.40 9.66 15.24
C ALA A 184 5.70 8.85 15.35
N SER A 185 6.51 9.07 16.38
CA SER A 185 7.71 8.26 16.69
C SER A 185 7.40 7.01 17.52
N ARG A 186 6.26 6.99 18.22
CA ARG A 186 5.91 5.98 19.22
C ARG A 186 5.04 4.89 18.62
N ARG A 187 5.71 3.90 18.03
CA ARG A 187 5.07 2.74 17.38
C ARG A 187 4.02 2.05 18.27
N SER A 188 4.33 1.77 19.53
CA SER A 188 3.41 1.06 20.42
C SER A 188 2.12 1.84 20.70
N GLU A 189 2.20 3.15 20.84
CA GLU A 189 1.03 3.99 21.08
C GLU A 189 0.13 4.08 19.83
N TRP A 190 0.72 4.13 18.64
CA TRP A 190 -0.03 4.04 17.38
C TRP A 190 -0.74 2.69 17.22
N TYR A 191 -0.07 1.59 17.59
CA TYR A 191 -0.70 0.27 17.60
C TYR A 191 -1.90 0.25 18.56
N MET A 192 -1.74 0.82 19.76
CA MET A 192 -2.84 0.93 20.72
C MET A 192 -4.00 1.76 20.16
N PHE A 193 -3.68 2.92 19.59
CA PHE A 193 -4.64 3.86 19.02
C PHE A 193 -5.47 3.24 17.90
N VAL A 194 -4.83 2.66 16.88
CA VAL A 194 -5.50 2.09 15.70
C VAL A 194 -6.42 0.93 16.11
N ASN A 195 -5.97 0.06 17.02
CA ASN A 195 -6.75 -1.08 17.50
C ASN A 195 -7.77 -0.72 18.60
N GLY A 196 -7.92 0.55 18.96
CA GLY A 196 -8.91 0.99 19.94
C GLY A 196 -8.56 0.69 21.41
N TYR A 197 -7.30 0.40 21.73
CA TYR A 197 -6.88 0.26 23.11
C TYR A 197 -6.83 1.63 23.79
N GLU A 198 -7.45 1.73 24.97
CA GLU A 198 -7.37 2.94 25.78
C GLU A 198 -5.95 3.11 26.33
N ALA A 199 -5.32 4.24 26.01
CA ALA A 199 -4.07 4.60 26.64
C ALA A 199 -4.33 4.76 28.15
N ILE A 200 -3.66 3.94 28.97
CA ILE A 200 -3.73 4.08 30.42
C ILE A 200 -3.17 5.47 30.73
N ALA A 201 -4.04 6.42 31.07
CA ALA A 201 -3.65 7.80 31.31
C ALA A 201 -2.56 7.82 32.38
N GLU A 202 -1.30 8.06 31.96
CA GLU A 202 -0.11 8.00 32.84
C GLU A 202 -0.22 8.96 34.03
N GLY A 203 -1.13 9.94 33.97
CA GLY A 203 -1.38 10.94 35.01
C GLY A 203 -2.07 10.45 36.28
N GLN A 204 -2.70 9.26 36.33
CA GLN A 204 -3.38 8.80 37.56
C GLN A 204 -2.49 8.03 38.55
N ARG A 205 -1.23 7.73 38.21
CA ARG A 205 -0.32 7.02 39.13
C ARG A 205 0.37 7.91 40.16
N ASN A 206 0.25 9.24 40.06
CA ASN A 206 0.96 10.16 40.96
C ASN A 206 0.19 10.53 42.25
N GLY A 207 -0.99 9.95 42.50
CA GLY A 207 -1.86 10.39 43.61
C GLY A 207 -2.01 9.45 44.81
N LYS A 208 -1.71 8.15 44.69
CA LYS A 208 -1.96 7.20 45.79
C LYS A 208 -0.69 6.96 46.60
N GLY A 209 -0.51 7.86 47.58
CA GLY A 209 0.17 7.64 48.84
C GLY A 209 1.44 6.81 48.77
N LYS A 210 2.60 7.48 48.89
CA LYS A 210 3.75 6.91 49.57
C LYS A 210 3.28 6.38 50.94
N LYS A 211 2.76 5.15 50.99
CA LYS A 211 2.79 4.36 52.20
C LYS A 211 4.27 4.18 52.43
N LYS A 212 4.80 4.97 53.37
CA LYS A 212 6.16 4.89 53.90
C LYS A 212 6.53 3.42 53.91
N VAL A 213 7.41 3.03 52.98
CA VAL A 213 8.10 1.74 53.08
C VAL A 213 8.75 1.83 54.43
N VAL A 214 8.18 1.12 55.40
CA VAL A 214 8.84 0.85 56.65
C VAL A 214 10.12 0.16 56.22
N GLU A 215 11.23 0.84 56.45
CA GLU A 215 12.57 0.29 56.33
C GLU A 215 12.59 -0.91 57.27
N VAL A 216 12.34 -2.10 56.70
CA VAL A 216 12.42 -3.35 57.42
C VAL A 216 13.90 -3.59 57.60
N ASP A 217 14.33 -3.40 58.85
CA ASP A 217 15.67 -3.63 59.34
C ASP A 217 16.15 -5.03 58.95
N GLU A 218 17.40 -5.14 58.48
CA GLU A 218 17.97 -6.34 57.86
C GLU A 218 18.02 -7.54 58.82
N GLU A 219 17.82 -7.32 60.13
CA GLU A 219 17.82 -8.36 61.16
C GLU A 219 16.47 -9.10 61.33
N GLU A 220 15.33 -8.59 60.81
CA GLU A 220 14.04 -9.30 60.88
C GLU A 220 13.73 -10.17 59.64
N ALA A 221 14.50 -10.04 58.56
CA ALA A 221 14.28 -10.79 57.31
C ALA A 221 14.73 -12.27 57.37
N LEU A 222 15.53 -12.66 58.37
CA LEU A 222 16.07 -14.03 58.50
C LEU A 222 15.19 -14.99 59.32
N ASN A 223 14.12 -14.51 59.97
CA ASN A 223 13.26 -15.35 60.82
C ASN A 223 11.86 -15.62 60.28
N SER A 224 11.49 -15.10 59.11
CA SER A 224 10.21 -15.43 58.47
C SER A 224 10.30 -16.76 57.71
N ARG A 225 10.17 -17.86 58.45
CA ARG A 225 9.96 -19.20 57.91
C ARG A 225 8.77 -19.20 56.94
N THR A 226 9.08 -19.30 55.65
CA THR A 226 8.37 -20.08 54.62
C THR A 226 6.93 -20.44 54.95
N SER A 227 6.03 -19.47 54.83
CA SER A 227 4.67 -19.77 54.38
C SER A 227 4.72 -19.78 52.85
N PRO A 228 4.11 -20.76 52.16
CA PRO A 228 4.08 -20.78 50.70
C PRO A 228 3.46 -19.47 50.25
N VAL A 229 4.28 -18.63 49.62
CA VAL A 229 3.83 -17.45 48.90
C VAL A 229 2.90 -18.00 47.84
N THR A 230 1.62 -17.95 48.15
CA THR A 230 0.55 -18.05 47.17
C THR A 230 0.74 -16.80 46.34
N THR A 231 1.61 -16.88 45.34
CA THR A 231 1.61 -15.93 44.23
C THR A 231 0.16 -15.91 43.78
N PRO A 232 -0.57 -14.80 43.94
CA PRO A 232 -1.85 -14.71 43.29
C PRO A 232 -1.49 -14.86 41.81
N HIS A 233 -1.86 -16.00 41.23
CA HIS A 233 -1.93 -16.20 39.80
C HIS A 233 -3.02 -15.23 39.34
N GLU A 234 -2.65 -13.94 39.31
CA GLU A 234 -3.50 -12.84 38.90
C GLU A 234 -3.96 -13.20 37.50
N ALA A 235 -5.26 -13.43 37.40
CA ALA A 235 -5.94 -13.90 36.22
C ALA A 235 -5.55 -13.06 34.99
N GLU A 236 -4.70 -13.61 34.11
CA GLU A 236 -4.42 -13.05 32.78
C GLU A 236 -5.70 -12.80 31.97
N GLY A 237 -6.81 -13.47 32.32
CA GLY A 237 -8.14 -13.27 31.73
C GLY A 237 -8.82 -11.93 32.01
N SER A 238 -8.25 -11.01 32.82
CA SER A 238 -8.87 -9.70 33.06
C SER A 238 -8.35 -8.57 32.16
N ARG A 239 -7.25 -8.78 31.41
CA ARG A 239 -6.70 -7.75 30.51
C ARG A 239 -7.44 -7.63 29.17
N GLU A 240 -8.20 -8.65 28.77
CA GLU A 240 -8.94 -8.66 27.51
C GLU A 240 -10.15 -7.69 27.51
N LYS A 241 -10.57 -7.22 28.69
CA LYS A 241 -11.76 -6.35 28.88
C LYS A 241 -11.56 -4.87 28.50
N LEU A 242 -10.40 -4.47 27.97
CA LEU A 242 -10.11 -3.07 27.62
C LEU A 242 -9.87 -2.84 26.11
N ARG A 243 -10.26 -3.79 25.25
CA ARG A 243 -10.32 -3.51 23.81
C ARG A 243 -11.52 -2.61 23.54
N GLY A 244 -11.27 -1.32 23.28
CA GLY A 244 -12.29 -0.40 22.79
C GLY A 244 -12.63 -0.68 21.32
N GLN A 245 -13.51 0.13 20.76
CA GLN A 245 -13.84 0.07 19.34
C GLN A 245 -12.61 0.41 18.49
N VAL A 246 -12.36 -0.43 17.47
CA VAL A 246 -11.34 -0.20 16.44
C VAL A 246 -11.54 1.19 15.84
N ARG A 247 -10.44 1.92 15.62
CA ARG A 247 -10.51 3.29 15.13
C ARG A 247 -10.45 3.32 13.62
N GLU A 248 -11.24 4.19 13.02
CA GLU A 248 -11.23 4.47 11.59
C GLU A 248 -10.37 5.71 11.27
N PRO A 249 -9.75 5.77 10.08
CA PRO A 249 -8.94 6.91 9.62
C PRO A 249 -9.83 8.08 9.20
N LEU A 250 -10.40 8.78 10.19
CA LEU A 250 -11.27 9.92 9.95
C LEU A 250 -10.48 11.11 9.39
N VAL A 251 -11.10 11.88 8.50
CA VAL A 251 -10.49 13.05 7.85
C VAL A 251 -9.95 14.07 8.87
N GLY A 252 -10.68 14.34 9.95
CA GLY A 252 -10.23 15.25 11.01
C GLY A 252 -9.01 14.74 11.78
N VAL A 253 -8.77 13.42 11.81
CA VAL A 253 -7.57 12.82 12.41
C VAL A 253 -6.40 12.92 11.45
N LEU A 254 -6.62 12.59 10.17
CA LEU A 254 -5.60 12.64 9.13
C LEU A 254 -5.09 14.08 8.89
N GLN A 255 -5.96 15.10 9.02
CA GLN A 255 -5.57 16.51 8.92
C GLN A 255 -4.51 16.94 9.93
N GLN A 256 -4.42 16.27 11.08
CA GLN A 256 -3.45 16.60 12.12
C GLN A 256 -2.07 16.00 11.85
N LEU A 257 -1.95 15.13 10.85
CA LEU A 257 -0.70 14.47 10.50
C LEU A 257 0.02 15.24 9.39
N ASN A 258 1.27 15.59 9.66
CA ASN A 258 2.18 16.08 8.62
C ASN A 258 2.61 14.94 7.69
N ALA A 259 3.10 15.27 6.49
CA ALA A 259 3.59 14.27 5.53
C ALA A 259 4.68 13.35 6.14
N SER A 260 5.65 13.93 6.84
CA SER A 260 6.71 13.16 7.51
C SER A 260 6.21 12.27 8.65
N GLN A 261 5.16 12.70 9.35
CA GLN A 261 4.50 11.89 10.38
C GLN A 261 3.72 10.74 9.74
N THR A 262 3.00 11.01 8.65
CA THR A 262 2.26 10.02 7.86
C THR A 262 3.20 8.92 7.37
N ILE A 263 4.36 9.27 6.82
CA ILE A 263 5.38 8.29 6.40
C ILE A 263 5.88 7.45 7.59
N ARG A 264 6.15 8.06 8.75
CA ARG A 264 6.59 7.31 9.95
C ARG A 264 5.54 6.31 10.42
N VAL A 265 4.26 6.71 10.41
CA VAL A 265 3.14 5.85 10.76
C VAL A 265 2.98 4.72 9.74
N LEU A 266 3.14 4.99 8.44
CA LEU A 266 3.18 3.95 7.40
C LEU A 266 4.35 2.96 7.62
N GLY A 267 5.52 3.44 8.05
CA GLY A 267 6.63 2.59 8.45
C GLY A 267 6.32 1.71 9.67
N HIS A 268 5.44 2.14 10.58
CA HIS A 268 4.94 1.29 11.66
C HIS A 268 4.06 0.16 11.15
N PHE A 269 3.17 0.44 10.19
CA PHE A 269 2.37 -0.59 9.52
C PHE A 269 3.23 -1.62 8.81
N ALA A 270 4.26 -1.19 8.06
CA ALA A 270 5.21 -2.10 7.41
C ALA A 270 5.82 -3.08 8.43
N TYR A 271 6.28 -2.57 9.57
CA TYR A 271 6.81 -3.39 10.66
C TYR A 271 5.77 -4.37 11.22
N TRP A 272 4.53 -3.94 11.46
CA TRP A 272 3.48 -4.83 11.97
C TRP A 272 3.11 -5.95 10.98
N LEU A 273 3.07 -5.65 9.68
CA LEU A 273 2.84 -6.67 8.65
C LEU A 273 3.98 -7.69 8.61
N HIS A 274 5.23 -7.27 8.76
CA HIS A 274 6.37 -8.19 8.85
C HIS A 274 6.34 -9.02 10.14
N GLU A 275 6.06 -8.40 11.28
CA GLU A 275 6.00 -9.03 12.59
C GLU A 275 4.89 -10.10 12.63
N THR A 276 3.70 -9.78 12.11
CA THR A 276 2.57 -10.72 12.08
C THR A 276 2.88 -11.96 11.26
N ILE A 277 3.56 -11.84 10.11
CA ILE A 277 3.98 -13.01 9.32
C ILE A 277 5.07 -13.80 10.06
N SER A 278 6.03 -13.10 10.69
CA SER A 278 7.18 -13.74 11.37
C SER A 278 6.79 -14.51 12.62
N GLN A 279 5.74 -14.07 13.31
CA GLN A 279 5.21 -14.76 14.50
C GLN A 279 4.43 -16.03 14.16
N ILE A 280 4.04 -16.22 12.90
CA ILE A 280 3.34 -17.42 12.48
C ILE A 280 4.39 -18.52 12.35
N PRO A 281 4.36 -19.56 13.21
CA PRO A 281 5.35 -20.62 13.15
C PRO A 281 5.35 -21.23 11.75
N PRO A 282 6.53 -21.46 11.13
CA PRO A 282 6.60 -22.13 9.85
C PRO A 282 5.96 -23.50 10.06
N SER A 283 4.79 -23.73 9.45
CA SER A 283 3.97 -24.91 9.75
C SER A 283 4.80 -26.16 9.44
N PRO A 284 5.21 -26.96 10.45
CA PRO A 284 6.10 -28.10 10.24
C PRO A 284 5.40 -29.25 9.50
N ASP A 285 4.07 -29.27 9.47
CA ASP A 285 3.26 -30.36 8.91
C ASP A 285 3.02 -30.27 7.39
N LEU A 286 3.58 -29.25 6.72
CA LEU A 286 3.28 -28.99 5.30
C LEU A 286 4.40 -29.41 4.34
N LEU A 287 5.40 -30.17 4.81
CA LEU A 287 6.36 -30.79 3.90
C LEU A 287 5.69 -32.00 3.21
N PRO A 288 5.46 -31.97 1.88
CA PRO A 288 4.76 -33.02 1.14
C PRO A 288 5.54 -34.34 1.02
N THR A 289 6.59 -34.53 1.81
CA THR A 289 7.62 -35.56 1.59
C THR A 289 7.55 -36.71 2.58
N GLN A 290 6.60 -36.74 3.51
CA GLN A 290 6.40 -37.94 4.30
C GLN A 290 5.31 -38.78 3.63
N PRO A 291 5.67 -39.83 2.85
CA PRO A 291 4.68 -40.75 2.33
C PRO A 291 3.92 -41.31 3.51
N ASP A 292 2.60 -41.20 3.47
CA ASP A 292 1.71 -41.84 4.43
C ASP A 292 2.01 -43.34 4.43
N ASP A 293 2.78 -43.79 5.42
CA ASP A 293 3.02 -45.21 5.65
C ASP A 293 1.74 -45.78 6.28
N TYR A 294 0.75 -46.04 5.42
CA TYR A 294 -0.49 -46.74 5.74
C TYR A 294 -0.19 -48.20 6.04
N THR A 295 0.43 -48.49 7.18
CA THR A 295 0.45 -49.85 7.71
C THR A 295 0.05 -49.84 9.18
N SER A 296 -1.18 -50.32 9.39
CA SER A 296 -1.62 -51.09 10.57
C SER A 296 -1.36 -50.45 11.94
N ASP A 297 -2.41 -49.87 12.55
CA ASP A 297 -3.03 -50.62 13.64
C ASP A 297 -4.44 -50.14 13.99
N VAL A 298 -5.28 -51.14 14.12
CA VAL A 298 -6.71 -51.10 14.38
C VAL A 298 -6.89 -51.11 15.91
N LEU A 299 -7.94 -50.44 16.41
CA LEU A 299 -8.54 -50.57 17.76
C LEU A 299 -7.97 -49.67 18.88
N ASN A 300 -8.39 -48.40 18.93
CA ASN A 300 -8.61 -47.73 20.22
C ASN A 300 -9.66 -46.60 20.13
N PRO A 301 -10.96 -46.90 20.36
CA PRO A 301 -12.07 -45.95 20.16
C PRO A 301 -12.56 -45.30 21.47
N SER A 302 -11.68 -44.70 22.31
CA SER A 302 -12.17 -44.09 23.55
C SER A 302 -11.27 -43.03 24.20
N LEU A 303 -10.82 -42.01 23.47
CA LEU A 303 -10.32 -40.77 24.08
C LEU A 303 -11.03 -39.58 23.46
N SER A 304 -11.99 -39.05 24.21
CA SER A 304 -12.74 -37.82 23.98
C SER A 304 -11.76 -36.64 23.83
N THR A 305 -11.28 -36.42 22.61
CA THR A 305 -10.59 -35.21 22.21
C THR A 305 -11.61 -34.07 22.22
N SER A 306 -11.64 -33.28 23.30
CA SER A 306 -12.34 -32.00 23.30
C SER A 306 -11.94 -31.24 22.04
N PRO A 307 -12.88 -30.61 21.31
CA PRO A 307 -12.56 -29.74 20.18
C PRO A 307 -11.70 -28.60 20.74
N ALA A 308 -10.38 -28.77 20.68
CA ALA A 308 -9.44 -27.73 21.01
C ALA A 308 -9.80 -26.58 20.09
N SER A 309 -10.37 -25.52 20.69
CA SER A 309 -10.79 -24.30 20.00
C SER A 309 -9.73 -23.97 18.97
N SER A 310 -10.07 -24.19 17.70
CA SER A 310 -9.18 -23.95 16.58
C SER A 310 -8.91 -22.46 16.61
N ARG A 311 -7.82 -22.06 17.26
CA ARG A 311 -7.41 -20.66 17.38
C ARG A 311 -7.32 -20.15 15.95
N ALA A 312 -8.33 -19.37 15.56
CA ALA A 312 -8.39 -18.75 14.25
C ALA A 312 -7.05 -18.06 14.06
N VAL A 313 -6.34 -18.42 12.98
CA VAL A 313 -5.03 -17.83 12.76
C VAL A 313 -5.25 -16.34 12.51
N PRO A 314 -4.52 -15.46 13.23
CA PRO A 314 -4.72 -14.03 13.10
C PRO A 314 -4.59 -13.61 11.63
N ASN A 315 -5.57 -12.84 11.14
CA ASN A 315 -5.44 -12.21 9.84
C ASN A 315 -4.28 -11.21 9.89
N PRO A 316 -3.23 -11.36 9.07
CA PRO A 316 -2.07 -10.45 9.06
C PRO A 316 -2.42 -9.03 8.56
N LEU A 317 -3.48 -8.89 7.73
CA LEU A 317 -3.95 -7.59 7.24
C LEU A 317 -5.47 -7.45 7.46
N PRO A 318 -5.87 -7.12 8.70
CA PRO A 318 -7.26 -6.78 9.01
C PRO A 318 -7.76 -5.58 8.21
N VAL A 319 -9.09 -5.48 8.02
CA VAL A 319 -9.73 -4.42 7.21
C VAL A 319 -9.37 -3.02 7.70
N HIS A 320 -9.36 -2.81 9.02
CA HIS A 320 -9.03 -1.50 9.58
C HIS A 320 -7.58 -1.09 9.31
N TYR A 321 -6.63 -2.03 9.27
CA TYR A 321 -5.23 -1.71 8.90
C TYR A 321 -5.16 -1.27 7.45
N PHE A 322 -5.83 -2.01 6.56
CA PHE A 322 -5.94 -1.61 5.16
C PHE A 322 -6.53 -0.20 5.01
N ASN A 323 -7.64 0.10 5.69
CA ASN A 323 -8.28 1.41 5.63
C ASN A 323 -7.31 2.52 6.07
N TRP A 324 -6.59 2.32 7.19
CA TRP A 324 -5.59 3.27 7.65
C TRP A 324 -4.45 3.44 6.66
N ILE A 325 -3.85 2.34 6.18
CA ILE A 325 -2.74 2.36 5.22
C ILE A 325 -3.17 3.11 3.95
N PHE A 326 -4.32 2.74 3.39
CA PHE A 326 -4.82 3.33 2.15
C PHE A 326 -5.14 4.82 2.30
N ALA A 327 -5.81 5.20 3.40
CA ALA A 327 -6.12 6.60 3.68
C ALA A 327 -4.85 7.44 3.87
N LEU A 328 -3.85 6.92 4.59
CA LEU A 328 -2.56 7.59 4.78
C LEU A 328 -1.81 7.77 3.44
N ILE A 329 -1.74 6.72 2.62
CA ILE A 329 -1.12 6.77 1.28
C ILE A 329 -1.79 7.83 0.40
N LEU A 330 -3.12 7.90 0.43
CA LEU A 330 -3.89 8.88 -0.34
C LEU A 330 -3.60 10.32 0.06
N THR A 331 -3.38 10.58 1.36
CA THR A 331 -3.08 11.92 1.88
C THR A 331 -1.63 12.37 1.64
N LEU A 332 -0.74 11.50 1.17
CA LEU A 332 0.66 11.86 0.94
C LEU A 332 0.83 12.78 -0.28
N PRO A 333 1.76 13.76 -0.21
CA PRO A 333 2.08 14.60 -1.35
C PRO A 333 2.78 13.80 -2.48
N PRO A 334 2.71 14.27 -3.74
CA PRO A 334 3.38 13.62 -4.86
C PRO A 334 4.91 13.75 -4.79
N GLN A 335 5.41 14.80 -4.14
CA GLN A 335 6.84 15.04 -3.95
C GLN A 335 7.28 14.42 -2.62
N LEU A 336 7.97 13.29 -2.69
CA LEU A 336 8.58 12.63 -1.53
C LEU A 336 10.11 12.57 -1.72
N SER A 337 10.82 12.63 -0.62
CA SER A 337 12.27 12.38 -0.60
C SER A 337 12.58 10.90 -0.87
N SER A 338 13.81 10.60 -1.28
CA SER A 338 14.25 9.22 -1.56
C SER A 338 14.08 8.29 -0.35
N ASP A 339 14.32 8.79 0.88
CA ASP A 339 14.20 8.01 2.11
C ASP A 339 12.72 7.67 2.44
N GLU A 340 11.82 8.61 2.18
CA GLU A 340 10.37 8.41 2.33
C GLU A 340 9.85 7.40 1.30
N ILE A 341 10.31 7.48 0.05
CA ILE A 341 9.98 6.50 -1.00
C ILE A 341 10.50 5.11 -0.61
N SER A 342 11.71 5.01 -0.03
CA SER A 342 12.24 3.73 0.47
C SER A 342 11.32 3.10 1.53
N THR A 343 10.77 3.92 2.43
CA THR A 343 9.81 3.47 3.46
C THR A 343 8.51 2.96 2.82
N LEU A 344 8.00 3.62 1.78
CA LEU A 344 6.82 3.14 1.04
C LEU A 344 7.08 1.84 0.28
N ARG A 345 8.28 1.66 -0.27
CA ARG A 345 8.69 0.41 -0.91
C ARG A 345 8.77 -0.73 0.10
N GLU A 346 9.28 -0.47 1.30
CA GLU A 346 9.30 -1.46 2.39
C GLU A 346 7.87 -1.86 2.80
N LEU A 347 6.95 -0.90 2.93
CA LEU A 347 5.52 -1.19 3.15
C LEU A 347 4.91 -2.06 2.03
N ALA A 348 5.17 -1.72 0.76
CA ALA A 348 4.66 -2.49 -0.37
C ALA A 348 5.19 -3.93 -0.34
N ARG A 349 6.49 -4.13 -0.07
CA ARG A 349 7.06 -5.47 0.07
C ARG A 349 6.49 -6.22 1.27
N ALA A 350 6.27 -5.56 2.41
CA ALA A 350 5.59 -6.15 3.55
C ALA A 350 4.19 -6.68 3.14
N ALA A 351 3.43 -5.90 2.38
CA ALA A 351 2.14 -6.31 1.85
C ALA A 351 2.25 -7.48 0.83
N MET A 352 3.30 -7.51 -0.01
CA MET A 352 3.58 -8.66 -0.88
C MET A 352 3.88 -9.93 -0.09
N HIS A 353 4.66 -9.84 1.01
CA HIS A 353 4.89 -10.96 1.90
C HIS A 353 3.59 -11.48 2.52
N VAL A 354 2.69 -10.58 2.93
CA VAL A 354 1.35 -10.96 3.42
C VAL A 354 0.58 -11.71 2.34
N ALA A 355 0.61 -11.20 1.11
CA ALA A 355 -0.08 -11.80 -0.03
C ALA A 355 0.46 -13.21 -0.34
N GLY A 356 1.78 -13.36 -0.42
CA GLY A 356 2.44 -14.66 -0.64
C GLY A 356 2.13 -15.66 0.48
N TRP A 357 2.20 -15.23 1.74
CA TRP A 357 1.83 -16.07 2.89
C TRP A 357 0.37 -16.53 2.83
N ARG A 358 -0.56 -15.60 2.57
CA ARG A 358 -2.00 -15.91 2.51
C ARG A 358 -2.31 -16.85 1.34
N TRP A 359 -1.64 -16.66 0.20
CA TRP A 359 -1.75 -17.54 -0.96
C TRP A 359 -1.27 -18.97 -0.65
N ILE A 360 -0.04 -19.12 -0.15
CA ILE A 360 0.51 -20.44 0.23
C ILE A 360 -0.43 -21.14 1.21
N ARG A 361 -0.88 -20.42 2.23
CA ARG A 361 -1.81 -20.98 3.22
C ARG A 361 -3.14 -21.39 2.61
N GLY A 362 -3.75 -20.55 1.77
CA GLY A 362 -5.02 -20.85 1.12
C GLY A 362 -4.94 -22.10 0.23
N VAL A 363 -3.86 -22.21 -0.55
CA VAL A 363 -3.59 -23.36 -1.41
C VAL A 363 -3.33 -24.62 -0.58
N VAL A 364 -2.45 -24.53 0.43
CA VAL A 364 -2.00 -25.72 1.18
C VAL A 364 -3.09 -26.24 2.14
N LEU A 365 -3.80 -25.36 2.84
CA LEU A 365 -4.87 -25.76 3.75
C LEU A 365 -6.15 -26.18 3.00
N LYS A 366 -6.19 -26.08 1.67
CA LYS A 366 -7.41 -26.23 0.86
C LYS A 366 -8.57 -25.36 1.37
N ASP A 367 -8.24 -24.29 2.08
CA ASP A 367 -9.19 -23.27 2.56
C ASP A 367 -9.83 -22.53 1.36
N VAL A 368 -9.16 -22.64 0.22
CA VAL A 368 -9.71 -22.54 -1.13
C VAL A 368 -10.64 -23.75 -1.35
N GLY A 369 -11.76 -23.81 -0.63
CA GLY A 369 -12.57 -25.03 -0.46
C GLY A 369 -13.18 -25.63 -1.72
N ASP A 370 -12.78 -26.85 -2.10
CA ASP A 370 -13.27 -27.89 -3.07
C ASP A 370 -14.23 -27.56 -4.26
N GLY A 371 -14.97 -26.46 -4.24
CA GLY A 371 -15.66 -25.83 -5.37
C GLY A 371 -14.75 -24.95 -6.25
N TRP A 372 -13.49 -24.74 -5.87
CA TRP A 372 -12.50 -24.04 -6.70
C TRP A 372 -11.99 -24.96 -7.80
N ARG A 373 -12.81 -25.14 -8.83
CA ARG A 373 -12.35 -25.74 -10.07
C ARG A 373 -11.80 -24.62 -10.94
N LEU A 374 -10.58 -24.80 -11.46
CA LEU A 374 -10.14 -24.16 -12.70
C LEU A 374 -11.08 -24.60 -13.84
N GLY A 375 -12.32 -24.12 -13.84
CA GLY A 375 -13.25 -24.27 -14.94
C GLY A 375 -13.02 -23.09 -15.89
N GLY A 376 -12.87 -23.34 -17.18
CA GLY A 376 -12.58 -22.35 -18.22
C GLY A 376 -13.65 -21.24 -18.43
N ARG A 377 -14.52 -20.96 -17.45
CA ARG A 377 -15.57 -19.93 -17.51
C ARG A 377 -15.53 -18.92 -16.34
N GLY A 378 -14.35 -18.70 -15.77
CA GLY A 378 -14.13 -17.63 -14.81
C GLY A 378 -14.78 -17.84 -13.44
N TRP A 379 -14.38 -16.94 -12.53
CA TRP A 379 -14.64 -16.97 -11.09
C TRP A 379 -16.11 -16.71 -10.76
N LEU A 380 -16.96 -17.74 -10.80
CA LEU A 380 -18.25 -17.70 -10.10
C LEU A 380 -18.21 -18.65 -8.92
N LYS A 381 -18.44 -18.09 -7.72
CA LYS A 381 -18.80 -18.84 -6.51
C LYS A 381 -20.02 -19.67 -6.90
N THR A 382 -19.84 -20.97 -7.15
CA THR A 382 -20.98 -21.86 -7.32
C THR A 382 -21.64 -21.94 -5.95
N ASN A 383 -22.55 -21.00 -5.67
CA ASN A 383 -23.40 -21.05 -4.52
C ASN A 383 -24.19 -22.34 -4.65
N LYS A 384 -23.70 -23.40 -4.02
CA LYS A 384 -24.41 -24.64 -3.77
C LYS A 384 -25.46 -24.35 -2.68
N ARG A 385 -26.24 -23.29 -2.87
CA ARG A 385 -27.51 -23.09 -2.17
C ARG A 385 -28.32 -24.32 -2.52
N ARG A 386 -28.59 -25.11 -1.49
CA ARG A 386 -29.54 -26.21 -1.47
C ARG A 386 -30.78 -25.78 -2.27
N ARG A 387 -30.94 -26.31 -3.48
CA ARG A 387 -32.14 -26.16 -4.30
C ARG A 387 -33.27 -26.96 -3.65
N ASN A 388 -33.82 -26.42 -2.57
CA ASN A 388 -35.15 -26.76 -2.05
C ASN A 388 -36.03 -25.49 -2.00
N MET A 389 -35.87 -24.57 -2.96
CA MET A 389 -36.86 -23.50 -3.15
C MET A 389 -37.80 -23.91 -4.28
N THR A 390 -39.07 -24.06 -3.90
CA THR A 390 -40.23 -24.15 -4.78
C THR A 390 -40.22 -23.01 -5.81
N PRO A 391 -40.58 -23.27 -7.07
CA PRO A 391 -40.61 -22.26 -8.11
C PRO A 391 -41.61 -21.15 -7.76
N ILE A 392 -41.13 -19.91 -7.71
CA ILE A 392 -41.96 -18.71 -7.63
C ILE A 392 -42.57 -18.48 -9.02
N PRO A 393 -43.89 -18.28 -9.16
CA PRO A 393 -44.52 -18.03 -10.45
C PRO A 393 -44.01 -16.73 -11.06
N ILE A 394 -43.63 -16.82 -12.34
CA ILE A 394 -43.14 -15.70 -13.15
C ILE A 394 -44.32 -14.72 -13.39
N PRO A 395 -44.15 -13.41 -13.15
CA PRO A 395 -45.17 -12.42 -13.51
C PRO A 395 -45.34 -12.33 -15.03
N ILE A 396 -46.59 -12.33 -15.46
CA ILE A 396 -47.01 -12.16 -16.86
C ILE A 396 -46.54 -10.78 -17.36
N PRO A 397 -46.06 -10.64 -18.61
CA PRO A 397 -45.68 -9.34 -19.16
C PRO A 397 -46.90 -8.39 -19.19
N ILE A 398 -46.76 -7.23 -18.56
CA ILE A 398 -47.74 -6.16 -18.62
C ILE A 398 -47.63 -5.50 -20.00
N PRO A 399 -48.74 -5.31 -20.75
CA PRO A 399 -48.72 -4.60 -22.03
C PRO A 399 -48.21 -3.16 -21.88
N ASN A 400 -47.49 -2.67 -22.89
CA ASN A 400 -46.80 -1.37 -22.91
C ASN A 400 -47.72 -0.13 -22.82
N ASP A 401 -49.04 -0.28 -22.70
CA ASP A 401 -49.99 0.84 -22.70
C ASP A 401 -50.25 1.45 -21.31
N ASP A 402 -49.69 0.88 -20.22
CA ASP A 402 -49.92 1.37 -18.84
C ASP A 402 -48.73 2.10 -18.19
N VAL A 403 -47.61 2.30 -18.91
CA VAL A 403 -46.39 2.93 -18.34
C VAL A 403 -46.59 4.44 -18.08
N GLU A 404 -47.36 5.14 -18.91
CA GLU A 404 -47.63 6.57 -18.71
C GLU A 404 -48.61 6.85 -17.55
N ARG A 405 -49.47 5.88 -17.21
CA ARG A 405 -50.39 6.02 -16.07
C ARG A 405 -49.67 5.83 -14.74
N ILE A 406 -48.69 4.94 -14.68
CA ILE A 406 -47.92 4.66 -13.47
C ILE A 406 -46.94 5.81 -13.15
N MET A 407 -46.41 6.53 -14.16
CA MET A 407 -45.59 7.72 -13.88
C MET A 407 -46.40 8.89 -13.30
N LEU A 408 -47.68 9.03 -13.65
CA LEU A 408 -48.53 10.11 -13.12
C LEU A 408 -48.98 9.87 -11.67
N ASP A 409 -49.13 8.61 -11.24
CA ASP A 409 -49.47 8.30 -9.85
C ASP A 409 -48.26 8.43 -8.91
N VAL A 410 -47.03 8.20 -9.41
CA VAL A 410 -45.79 8.35 -8.61
C VAL A 410 -45.44 9.82 -8.33
N GLU A 411 -45.80 10.76 -9.22
CA GLU A 411 -45.61 12.19 -8.96
C GLU A 411 -46.66 12.79 -8.00
N GLN A 412 -47.82 12.14 -7.82
CA GLN A 412 -48.83 12.60 -6.84
C GLN A 412 -48.54 12.16 -5.40
N GLU A 413 -47.80 11.07 -5.16
CA GLU A 413 -47.43 10.65 -3.80
C GLU A 413 -46.28 11.48 -3.18
N LEU A 414 -45.53 12.26 -3.98
CA LEU A 414 -44.39 13.05 -3.50
C LEU A 414 -44.76 14.39 -2.83
N THR A 415 -46.05 14.70 -2.64
CA THR A 415 -46.50 15.95 -1.98
C THR A 415 -47.29 15.75 -0.67
N THR A 416 -47.36 14.53 -0.14
CA THR A 416 -48.13 14.24 1.09
C THR A 416 -47.36 13.41 2.13
N GLU A 417 -46.13 13.78 2.45
CA GLU A 417 -45.42 13.28 3.64
C GLU A 417 -45.08 14.43 4.60
N GLN A 418 -46.12 14.98 5.24
CA GLN A 418 -46.00 15.69 6.51
C GLN A 418 -47.10 15.14 7.44
N ASP A 419 -46.68 14.71 8.64
CA ASP A 419 -47.49 14.14 9.73
C ASP A 419 -47.90 12.66 9.67
N VAL A 420 -46.92 11.74 9.88
CA VAL A 420 -47.11 10.60 10.80
C VAL A 420 -45.82 10.35 11.58
N LYS A 421 -45.74 10.88 12.80
CA LYS A 421 -44.67 10.64 13.77
C LYS A 421 -45.18 9.66 14.82
N GLU A 422 -45.10 8.36 14.53
CA GLU A 422 -45.43 7.32 15.52
C GLU A 422 -44.50 6.10 15.43
N SER A 423 -43.46 6.15 16.27
CA SER A 423 -43.06 5.06 17.17
C SER A 423 -43.03 3.62 16.64
N ARG A 424 -42.10 3.30 15.72
CA ARG A 424 -41.68 1.90 15.51
C ARG A 424 -40.20 1.72 15.83
N ALA A 425 -39.92 1.39 17.09
CA ALA A 425 -38.61 0.94 17.53
C ALA A 425 -38.31 -0.41 16.86
N VAL A 426 -37.49 -0.38 15.80
CA VAL A 426 -36.93 -1.57 15.17
C VAL A 426 -35.71 -2.01 15.98
N PRO A 427 -35.61 -3.28 16.43
CA PRO A 427 -34.48 -3.76 17.20
C PRO A 427 -33.24 -3.92 16.30
N SER A 428 -32.38 -2.89 16.25
CA SER A 428 -31.14 -2.81 15.45
C SER A 428 -29.95 -3.61 16.01
N LYS A 429 -30.19 -4.64 16.84
CA LYS A 429 -29.13 -5.29 17.63
C LYS A 429 -28.78 -6.73 17.21
N LEU A 430 -29.41 -7.28 16.17
CA LEU A 430 -29.18 -8.67 15.75
C LEU A 430 -28.45 -8.83 14.40
N GLU A 431 -28.24 -7.76 13.63
CA GLU A 431 -27.56 -7.84 12.32
C GLU A 431 -26.03 -7.63 12.40
N SER A 432 -25.50 -7.13 13.52
CA SER A 432 -24.06 -6.84 13.66
C SER A 432 -23.16 -8.07 13.90
N ASP A 433 -23.73 -9.21 14.31
CA ASP A 433 -22.94 -10.37 14.72
C ASP A 433 -22.67 -11.37 13.57
N LEU A 434 -23.31 -11.23 12.41
CA LEU A 434 -23.19 -12.19 11.30
C LEU A 434 -22.26 -11.76 10.15
N SER A 435 -21.67 -10.56 10.16
CA SER A 435 -20.86 -10.06 9.04
C SER A 435 -19.34 -10.16 9.23
N LEU A 436 -18.85 -10.41 10.45
CA LEU A 436 -17.40 -10.41 10.73
C LEU A 436 -16.67 -11.67 10.20
N GLU A 437 -17.38 -12.77 9.95
CA GLU A 437 -16.75 -14.01 9.48
C GLU A 437 -16.43 -14.00 7.97
N ASP A 438 -17.10 -13.16 7.19
CA ASP A 438 -16.89 -13.08 5.73
C ASP A 438 -15.76 -12.11 5.32
N GLU A 439 -15.31 -11.21 6.20
CA GLU A 439 -14.29 -10.17 5.90
C GLU A 439 -12.84 -10.69 5.80
N ASP A 440 -12.62 -11.97 6.08
CA ASP A 440 -11.30 -12.60 6.17
C ASP A 440 -11.04 -13.62 5.04
N THR A 441 -11.78 -13.53 3.93
CA THR A 441 -11.52 -14.38 2.76
C THR A 441 -10.13 -14.14 2.19
N VAL A 442 -9.51 -15.21 1.66
CA VAL A 442 -8.18 -15.17 1.01
C VAL A 442 -8.14 -14.10 -0.07
N ASP A 443 -9.19 -14.03 -0.89
CA ASP A 443 -9.31 -13.10 -2.01
C ASP A 443 -9.31 -11.65 -1.54
N GLU A 444 -9.99 -11.36 -0.44
CA GLU A 444 -10.11 -9.99 0.07
C GLU A 444 -8.79 -9.50 0.66
N THR A 445 -8.06 -10.35 1.39
CA THR A 445 -6.70 -10.02 1.86
C THR A 445 -5.75 -9.80 0.67
N LEU A 446 -5.80 -10.66 -0.35
CA LEU A 446 -5.00 -10.49 -1.56
C LEU A 446 -5.33 -9.18 -2.27
N ALA A 447 -6.62 -8.87 -2.46
CA ALA A 447 -7.07 -7.64 -3.08
C ALA A 447 -6.57 -6.39 -2.33
N ARG A 448 -6.64 -6.39 -0.99
CA ARG A 448 -6.11 -5.31 -0.15
C ARG A 448 -4.59 -5.13 -0.35
N CYS A 449 -3.82 -6.22 -0.34
CA CYS A 449 -2.38 -6.16 -0.60
C CYS A 449 -2.08 -5.59 -2.00
N TRP A 450 -2.79 -6.05 -3.02
CA TRP A 450 -2.64 -5.54 -4.38
C TRP A 450 -2.94 -4.04 -4.49
N ILE A 451 -4.00 -3.56 -3.83
CA ILE A 451 -4.34 -2.13 -3.80
C ILE A 451 -3.20 -1.33 -3.18
N ILE A 452 -2.63 -1.79 -2.05
CA ILE A 452 -1.50 -1.11 -1.40
C ILE A 452 -0.29 -1.04 -2.34
N VAL A 453 0.12 -2.17 -2.93
CA VAL A 453 1.27 -2.25 -3.83
C VAL A 453 1.09 -1.35 -5.06
N ASN A 454 -0.07 -1.42 -5.71
CA ASN A 454 -0.35 -0.59 -6.89
C ASN A 454 -0.41 0.89 -6.54
N SER A 455 -1.01 1.26 -5.40
CA SER A 455 -1.08 2.66 -4.94
C SER A 455 0.31 3.27 -4.78
N VAL A 456 1.28 2.49 -4.28
CA VAL A 456 2.69 2.91 -4.16
C VAL A 456 3.38 2.94 -5.54
N ALA A 457 3.20 1.90 -6.35
CA ALA A 457 3.81 1.80 -7.67
C ALA A 457 3.39 2.95 -8.60
N ILE A 458 2.10 3.24 -8.66
CA ILE A 458 1.51 4.28 -9.52
C ILE A 458 1.77 5.65 -8.91
N GLY A 459 1.58 5.80 -7.60
CA GLY A 459 1.68 7.09 -6.92
C GLY A 459 3.06 7.75 -6.99
N TRP A 460 4.13 6.96 -7.11
CA TRP A 460 5.52 7.44 -7.12
C TRP A 460 6.41 6.76 -8.18
N GLY A 461 5.80 6.20 -9.23
CA GLY A 461 6.50 5.65 -10.39
C GLY A 461 7.37 4.41 -10.12
N GLN A 462 7.10 3.66 -9.05
CA GLN A 462 7.85 2.46 -8.65
C GLN A 462 7.30 1.20 -9.36
N LYS A 463 7.41 1.17 -10.70
CA LYS A 463 6.86 0.08 -11.53
C LYS A 463 7.51 -1.29 -11.27
N ASP A 464 8.76 -1.29 -10.80
CA ASP A 464 9.50 -2.50 -10.45
C ASP A 464 8.85 -3.31 -9.32
N LEU A 465 8.05 -2.68 -8.46
CA LEU A 465 7.24 -3.38 -7.45
C LEU A 465 6.19 -4.30 -8.09
N LEU A 466 5.64 -3.93 -9.25
CA LEU A 466 4.65 -4.78 -9.95
C LEU A 466 5.34 -6.02 -10.52
N ASP A 467 6.53 -5.86 -11.12
CA ASP A 467 7.33 -6.98 -11.60
C ASP A 467 7.77 -7.91 -10.45
N GLU A 468 8.12 -7.34 -9.28
CA GLU A 468 8.45 -8.10 -8.07
C GLU A 468 7.25 -8.93 -7.59
N MET A 469 6.06 -8.34 -7.61
CA MET A 469 4.82 -9.03 -7.22
C MET A 469 4.41 -10.11 -8.22
N GLU A 470 4.57 -9.88 -9.52
CA GLU A 470 4.31 -10.91 -10.55
C GLU A 470 5.27 -12.10 -10.41
N LYS A 471 6.55 -11.83 -10.12
CA LYS A 471 7.56 -12.88 -9.86
C LYS A 471 7.25 -13.69 -8.61
N LEU A 472 6.60 -13.09 -7.60
CA LEU A 472 6.22 -13.80 -6.38
C LEU A 472 5.20 -14.92 -6.63
N PHE A 473 4.36 -14.78 -7.66
CA PHE A 473 3.29 -15.73 -8.00
C PHE A 473 3.58 -16.58 -9.24
N SER A 474 4.73 -16.39 -9.89
CA SER A 474 5.18 -17.18 -11.03
C SER A 474 6.00 -18.37 -10.56
#